data_AF-A0A522S8Y2-F1
#
_entry.id   AF-A0A522S8Y2-F1
#
_cell.length_a   1.000
_cell.length_b   1.000
_cell.length_c   1.000
_cell.angle_alpha   90.00
_cell.angle_beta   90.00
_cell.angle_gamma   90.00
#
_symmetry.space_group_name_H-M   'P 1'
#
loop_
_entity.id
_entity.type
_entity.pdbx_description
1 polymer ?
#
loop_
_entity_poly.entity_id
_entity_poly.type
_entity_poly.pdbx_seq_one_letter_code
_entity_poly.pdbx_strand_id
1 'polypeptide(L)'
;AFRQLIRISGVGPRTALAVLSGMSVTELTQAVSLQESVRLVKVPGIGKKTAERLLLELKGKLCVDLGAPTGGAVGDSQSDILQALLALGYSEKEALLALRALPTDVGVNDGIKHALKALAR
;
A
#
# COMPACT_ATOMS: atom_id res chain seq x y z
N ALA A 1 -1.86 -4.48 -4.13
CA ALA A 1 -0.91 -4.72 -5.25
C ALA A 1 -1.57 -5.09 -6.59
N PHE A 2 -2.08 -6.32 -6.81
CA PHE A 2 -2.59 -6.75 -8.14
C PHE A 2 -3.69 -5.84 -8.72
N ARG A 3 -4.69 -5.48 -7.90
CA ARG A 3 -5.78 -4.57 -8.30
C ARG A 3 -5.30 -3.20 -8.76
N GLN A 4 -4.21 -2.69 -8.19
CA GLN A 4 -3.63 -1.41 -8.59
C GLN A 4 -2.92 -1.52 -9.93
N LEU A 5 -2.24 -2.65 -10.18
CA LEU A 5 -1.55 -2.91 -11.45
C LEU A 5 -2.54 -3.00 -12.63
N ILE A 6 -3.63 -3.76 -12.49
CA ILE A 6 -4.62 -3.93 -13.58
C ILE A 6 -5.46 -2.67 -13.86
N ARG A 7 -5.45 -1.67 -12.97
CA ARG A 7 -6.09 -0.37 -13.21
C ARG A 7 -5.27 0.52 -14.15
N ILE A 8 -3.99 0.22 -14.35
CA ILE A 8 -3.10 1.01 -15.21
C ILE A 8 -3.39 0.66 -16.66
N SER A 9 -3.56 1.69 -17.49
CA SER A 9 -3.82 1.50 -18.92
C SER A 9 -2.63 0.82 -19.61
N GLY A 10 -2.87 -0.31 -20.26
CA GLY A 10 -1.83 -1.11 -20.93
C GLY A 10 -1.20 -2.19 -20.04
N VAL A 11 -1.65 -2.35 -18.79
CA VAL A 11 -1.27 -3.47 -17.92
C VAL A 11 -2.46 -4.41 -17.77
N GLY A 12 -2.42 -5.54 -18.47
CA GLY A 12 -3.44 -6.58 -18.37
C GLY A 12 -3.23 -7.52 -17.17
N PRO A 13 -4.21 -8.40 -16.86
CA PRO A 13 -4.11 -9.37 -15.77
C PRO A 13 -2.88 -10.28 -15.87
N ARG A 14 -2.53 -10.70 -17.10
CA ARG A 14 -1.38 -11.57 -17.38
C ARG A 14 -0.05 -10.88 -17.06
N THR A 15 0.07 -9.61 -17.44
CA THR A 15 1.25 -8.79 -17.15
C THR A 15 1.35 -8.47 -15.66
N ALA A 16 0.24 -8.10 -15.01
CA ALA A 16 0.22 -7.84 -13.57
C ALA A 16 0.64 -9.08 -12.75
N LEU A 17 0.23 -10.28 -13.18
CA LEU A 17 0.64 -11.53 -12.56
C LEU A 17 2.14 -11.77 -12.80
N ALA A 18 2.64 -11.61 -14.03
CA ALA A 18 4.06 -11.76 -14.34
C ALA A 18 4.96 -10.80 -13.51
N VAL A 19 4.50 -9.58 -13.26
CA VAL A 19 5.19 -8.62 -12.38
C VAL A 19 5.24 -9.17 -10.96
N LEU A 20 4.12 -9.55 -10.37
CA LEU A 20 4.08 -10.05 -8.99
C LEU A 20 4.78 -11.41 -8.80
N SER A 21 4.96 -12.17 -9.88
CA SER A 21 5.75 -13.40 -9.88
C SER A 21 7.25 -13.14 -10.05
N GLY A 22 7.65 -12.07 -10.73
CA GLY A 22 9.05 -11.72 -10.97
C GLY A 22 9.66 -10.79 -9.92
N MET A 23 8.83 -10.10 -9.14
CA MET A 23 9.28 -9.13 -8.15
C MET A 23 8.26 -8.99 -7.02
N SER A 24 8.77 -8.89 -5.79
CA SER A 24 7.95 -8.67 -4.60
C SER A 24 7.30 -7.29 -4.61
N VAL A 25 6.23 -7.11 -3.83
CA VAL A 25 5.55 -5.81 -3.70
C VAL A 25 6.51 -4.73 -3.17
N THR A 26 7.40 -5.11 -2.26
CA THR A 26 8.48 -4.26 -1.72
C THR A 26 9.51 -3.86 -2.76
N GLU A 27 9.93 -4.77 -3.64
CA GLU A 27 10.83 -4.41 -4.73
C GLU A 27 10.14 -3.55 -5.78
N LEU A 28 8.84 -3.73 -5.97
CA LEU A 28 8.02 -2.91 -6.86
C LEU A 28 7.87 -1.49 -6.33
N THR A 29 7.58 -1.31 -5.05
CA THR A 29 7.56 0.01 -4.42
C THR A 29 8.91 0.69 -4.50
N GLN A 30 9.99 -0.04 -4.20
CA GLN A 30 11.34 0.50 -4.29
C GLN A 30 11.72 0.89 -5.73
N ALA A 31 11.44 0.04 -6.72
CA ALA A 31 11.70 0.34 -8.13
C ALA A 31 10.89 1.56 -8.60
N VAL A 32 9.66 1.73 -8.11
CA VAL A 32 8.84 2.90 -8.43
C VAL A 32 9.37 4.18 -7.79
N SER A 33 9.77 4.12 -6.52
CA SER A 33 10.38 5.24 -5.79
C SER A 33 11.70 5.69 -6.41
N LEU A 34 12.55 4.72 -6.82
CA LEU A 34 13.83 4.98 -7.48
C LEU A 34 13.70 5.25 -8.99
N GLN A 35 12.48 5.21 -9.54
CA GLN A 35 12.21 5.41 -10.97
C GLN A 35 12.98 4.44 -11.88
N GLU A 36 13.20 3.20 -11.43
CA GLU A 36 13.96 2.19 -12.15
C GLU A 36 13.12 1.47 -13.21
N SER A 37 12.95 2.11 -14.37
CA SER A 37 12.18 1.53 -15.50
C SER A 37 12.81 0.24 -16.05
N VAL A 38 14.13 0.10 -15.94
CA VAL A 38 14.89 -1.05 -16.44
C VAL A 38 14.46 -2.35 -15.76
N ARG A 39 14.13 -2.34 -14.47
CA ARG A 39 13.64 -3.54 -13.77
C ARG A 39 12.27 -3.97 -14.26
N LEU A 40 11.38 -3.02 -14.53
CA LEU A 40 10.03 -3.29 -15.02
C LEU A 40 10.04 -3.84 -16.45
N VAL A 41 10.93 -3.35 -17.31
CA VAL A 41 11.06 -3.82 -18.71
C VAL A 41 11.55 -5.28 -18.80
N LYS A 42 12.23 -5.80 -17.78
CA LYS A 42 12.63 -7.22 -17.75
C LYS A 42 11.45 -8.18 -17.62
N VAL A 43 10.28 -7.69 -17.20
CA VAL A 43 9.08 -8.52 -17.07
C VAL A 43 8.49 -8.78 -18.46
N PRO A 44 8.19 -10.03 -18.82
CA PRO A 44 7.63 -10.37 -20.12
C PRO A 44 6.28 -9.67 -20.32
N GLY A 45 6.17 -8.92 -21.42
CA GLY A 45 4.97 -8.14 -21.75
C GLY A 45 5.00 -6.68 -21.25
N ILE A 46 6.10 -6.20 -20.65
CA ILE A 46 6.31 -4.79 -20.33
C ILE A 46 7.34 -4.18 -21.27
N GLY A 47 6.91 -3.26 -22.14
CA GLY A 47 7.81 -2.43 -22.94
C GLY A 47 8.25 -1.15 -22.22
N LYS A 48 9.22 -0.41 -22.78
CA LYS A 48 9.70 0.88 -22.24
C LYS A 48 8.56 1.86 -21.92
N LYS A 49 7.65 2.09 -22.88
CA LYS A 49 6.50 2.99 -22.70
C LYS A 49 5.58 2.54 -21.56
N THR A 50 5.31 1.24 -21.48
CA THR A 50 4.47 0.69 -20.43
C THR A 50 5.15 0.84 -19.07
N ALA A 51 6.46 0.56 -18.97
CA ALA A 51 7.23 0.71 -17.74
C ALA A 51 7.25 2.16 -17.24
N GLU A 52 7.51 3.13 -18.12
CA GLU A 52 7.48 4.56 -17.77
C GLU A 52 6.10 5.01 -17.28
N ARG A 53 5.03 4.55 -17.95
CA ARG A 53 3.65 4.81 -17.52
C ARG A 53 3.34 4.16 -16.17
N LEU A 54 3.80 2.93 -15.96
CA LEU A 54 3.67 2.20 -14.71
C LEU A 54 4.33 2.96 -13.56
N LEU A 55 5.55 3.46 -13.76
CA LEU A 55 6.26 4.29 -12.79
C LEU A 55 5.48 5.57 -12.46
N LEU A 56 5.00 6.28 -13.47
CA LEU A 56 4.29 7.55 -13.28
C LEU A 56 2.96 7.36 -12.53
N GLU A 57 2.14 6.40 -12.96
CA GLU A 57 0.84 6.14 -12.33
C GLU A 57 0.98 5.54 -10.93
N LEU A 58 1.97 4.67 -10.71
CA LEU A 58 2.20 4.10 -9.39
C LEU A 58 2.82 5.11 -8.44
N LYS A 59 3.75 5.98 -8.87
CA LYS A 59 4.39 6.98 -7.99
C LYS A 59 3.38 7.83 -7.19
N GLY A 60 2.22 8.13 -7.78
CA GLY A 60 1.12 8.83 -7.08
C GLY A 60 0.20 7.93 -6.23
N LYS A 61 0.16 6.61 -6.46
CA LYS A 61 -0.76 5.66 -5.82
C LYS A 61 -0.10 4.79 -4.74
N LEU A 62 1.23 4.59 -4.80
CA LEU A 62 1.94 3.70 -3.87
C LEU A 62 2.08 4.27 -2.46
N CYS A 63 2.02 5.59 -2.32
CA CYS A 63 2.07 6.23 -1.00
C CYS A 63 0.83 5.91 -0.13
N VAL A 64 -0.28 5.47 -0.74
CA VAL A 64 -1.57 5.30 -0.06
C VAL A 64 -2.00 3.84 0.07
N ASP A 65 -1.65 2.97 -0.89
CA ASP A 65 -2.30 1.64 -1.00
C ASP A 65 -1.35 0.43 -0.95
N LEU A 66 -0.04 0.63 -1.08
CA LEU A 66 0.94 -0.45 -0.89
C LEU A 66 1.49 -0.41 0.53
N GLY A 67 0.58 -0.58 1.49
CA GLY A 67 0.94 -1.10 2.79
C GLY A 67 1.85 -2.31 2.63
N ALA A 68 2.85 -2.37 3.51
CA ALA A 68 3.85 -3.42 3.61
C ALA A 68 3.24 -4.83 3.43
N PRO A 69 4.02 -5.82 2.95
CA PRO A 69 3.55 -7.18 2.82
C PRO A 69 2.91 -7.62 4.15
N THR A 70 1.66 -8.05 4.07
CA THR A 70 0.91 -8.75 5.13
C THR A 70 1.48 -10.16 5.34
N GLY A 71 2.81 -10.24 5.46
CA GLY A 71 3.59 -11.44 5.66
C GLY A 71 4.50 -11.21 6.86
N GLY A 72 3.96 -11.48 8.04
CA GLY A 72 4.73 -11.81 9.24
C GLY A 72 5.89 -10.88 9.59
N ALA A 73 5.58 -9.71 10.15
CA ALA A 73 6.50 -9.04 11.06
C ALA A 73 5.66 -8.43 12.18
N VAL A 74 5.82 -8.98 13.39
CA VAL A 74 5.37 -8.41 14.66
C VAL A 74 5.80 -6.95 14.69
N GLY A 75 4.87 -5.99 14.69
CA GLY A 75 5.29 -4.61 14.89
C GLY A 75 4.36 -3.46 14.54
N ASP A 76 3.18 -3.65 13.93
CA ASP A 76 2.41 -2.45 13.57
C ASP A 76 0.89 -2.59 13.66
N SER A 77 0.42 -3.08 14.81
CA SER A 77 -1.00 -2.96 15.20
C SER A 77 -1.52 -1.54 15.03
N GLN A 78 -0.63 -0.55 15.19
CA GLN A 78 -0.89 0.87 15.01
C GLN A 78 -1.20 1.23 13.55
N SER A 79 -0.41 0.78 12.57
CA SER A 79 -0.77 1.02 11.16
C SER A 79 -2.04 0.29 10.74
N ASP A 80 -2.29 -0.91 11.25
CA ASP A 80 -3.56 -1.62 10.98
C ASP A 80 -4.77 -0.85 11.52
N ILE A 81 -4.67 -0.29 12.74
CA ILE A 81 -5.71 0.57 13.32
C ILE A 81 -5.90 1.84 12.48
N LEU A 82 -4.80 2.48 12.04
CA LEU A 82 -4.85 3.70 11.22
C LEU A 82 -5.56 3.42 9.89
N GLN A 83 -5.19 2.34 9.20
CA GLN A 83 -5.82 1.92 7.95
C GLN A 83 -7.32 1.61 8.13
N ALA A 84 -7.70 0.97 9.23
CA ALA A 84 -9.09 0.70 9.54
C ALA A 84 -9.90 2.00 9.75
N LEU A 85 -9.33 2.99 10.43
CA LEU A 85 -9.98 4.30 10.63
C LEU A 85 -10.13 5.06 9.30
N LEU A 86 -9.12 5.05 8.44
CA LEU A 86 -9.21 5.62 7.09
C LEU A 86 -10.30 4.93 6.25
N ALA A 87 -10.39 3.60 6.32
CA ALA A 87 -11.40 2.82 5.61
C ALA A 87 -12.84 3.09 6.11
N LEU A 88 -12.99 3.48 7.39
CA LEU A 88 -14.26 3.93 7.98
C LEU A 88 -14.64 5.35 7.56
N GLY A 89 -13.75 6.07 6.86
CA GLY A 89 -14.00 7.42 6.33
C GLY A 89 -13.47 8.56 7.20
N TYR A 90 -12.68 8.28 8.24
CA TYR A 90 -12.02 9.31 9.04
C TYR A 90 -10.82 9.90 8.30
N SER A 91 -10.50 11.16 8.57
CA SER A 91 -9.32 11.80 7.98
C SER A 91 -8.02 11.29 8.62
N GLU A 92 -6.93 11.34 7.88
CA GLU A 92 -5.61 10.90 8.38
C GLU A 92 -5.19 11.64 9.66
N LYS A 93 -5.55 12.93 9.78
CA LYS A 93 -5.30 13.74 10.96
C LYS A 93 -6.05 13.21 12.18
N GLU A 94 -7.32 12.86 12.02
CA GLU A 94 -8.16 12.30 13.10
C GLU A 94 -7.66 10.91 13.49
N ALA A 95 -7.34 10.06 12.52
CA ALA A 95 -6.81 8.73 12.75
C ALA A 95 -5.49 8.77 13.57
N LEU A 96 -4.58 9.69 13.24
CA LEU A 96 -3.33 9.89 13.98
C LEU A 96 -3.54 10.43 15.40
N LEU A 97 -4.51 11.32 15.60
CA LEU A 97 -4.87 11.82 16.93
C LEU A 97 -5.43 10.70 17.81
N ALA A 98 -6.29 9.86 17.24
CA ALA A 98 -6.84 8.71 17.93
C ALA A 98 -5.74 7.69 18.27
N LEU A 99 -4.79 7.47 17.36
CA LEU A 99 -3.65 6.57 17.58
C LEU A 99 -2.77 7.01 18.76
N ARG A 100 -2.54 8.32 18.89
CA ARG A 100 -1.78 8.90 20.01
C ARG A 100 -2.46 8.74 21.37
N ALA A 101 -3.78 8.59 21.38
CA ALA A 101 -4.55 8.33 22.59
C ALA A 101 -4.55 6.84 22.99
N LEU A 102 -3.99 5.94 22.16
CA LEU A 102 -3.92 4.51 22.43
C LEU A 102 -2.62 4.10 23.14
N PRO A 103 -2.66 3.11 24.04
CA PRO A 103 -1.46 2.43 24.53
C PRO A 103 -0.78 1.64 23.41
N THR A 104 0.55 1.58 23.44
CA THR A 104 1.40 0.88 22.44
C THR A 104 1.23 -0.64 22.39
N ASP A 105 0.56 -1.24 23.37
CA ASP A 105 0.41 -2.69 23.55
C ASP A 105 -1.06 -3.15 23.41
N VAL A 106 -1.82 -2.47 22.55
CA VAL A 106 -3.23 -2.81 22.30
C VAL A 106 -3.35 -3.60 21.00
N GLY A 107 -4.02 -4.76 21.08
CA GLY A 107 -4.37 -5.55 19.90
C GLY A 107 -5.29 -4.78 18.95
N VAL A 108 -5.13 -5.02 17.64
CA VAL A 108 -5.81 -4.26 16.56
C VAL A 108 -7.31 -4.06 16.82
N ASN A 109 -8.03 -5.10 17.23
CA ASN A 109 -9.48 -5.04 17.46
C ASN A 109 -9.86 -4.09 18.61
N ASP A 110 -9.13 -4.15 19.73
CA ASP A 110 -9.38 -3.26 20.86
C ASP A 110 -8.90 -1.85 20.57
N GLY A 111 -7.83 -1.70 19.80
CA GLY A 111 -7.32 -0.40 19.37
C GLY A 111 -8.31 0.37 18.51
N ILE A 112 -8.98 -0.31 17.56
CA ILE A 112 -10.03 0.29 16.74
C ILE A 112 -11.21 0.76 17.61
N LYS A 113 -11.67 -0.05 18.58
CA LYS A 113 -12.77 0.32 19.48
C LYS A 113 -12.43 1.55 20.33
N HIS A 114 -11.22 1.58 20.90
CA HIS A 114 -10.77 2.69 21.73
C HIS A 114 -10.56 3.96 20.91
N ALA A 115 -10.01 3.85 19.69
CA ALA A 115 -9.85 4.97 18.77
C ALA A 115 -11.20 5.60 18.38
N LEU A 116 -12.19 4.77 18.02
CA LEU A 116 -13.53 5.25 17.70
C LEU A 116 -14.20 5.92 18.90
N LYS A 117 -14.00 5.40 20.11
CA LYS A 117 -14.51 6.01 21.34
C LYS A 117 -13.86 7.36 21.65
N ALA A 118 -12.59 7.55 21.29
CA ALA A 118 -11.88 8.83 21.44
C ALA A 118 -12.32 9.87 20.40
N LEU A 119 -12.67 9.44 19.18
CA LEU A 119 -13.13 10.31 18.09
C LEU A 119 -14.61 10.70 18.19
N ALA A 120 -15.44 9.88 18.82
CA ALA A 120 -16.86 10.14 19.02
C ALA A 120 -17.17 11.12 20.17
N ARG A 121 -16.16 11.83 20.68
CA ARG A 121 -16.25 12.72 21.85
C ARG A 121 -16.18 14.19 21.47
#